data_AF-A0AAU2B4Z5-F1
#
_entry.id   AF-A0AAU2B4Z5-F1
#
_cell.length_a   1.000
_cell.length_b   1.000
_cell.length_c   1.000
_cell.angle_alpha   90.00
_cell.angle_beta   90.00
_cell.angle_gamma   90.00
#
_symmetry.space_group_name_H-M   'P 1'
#
loop_
_entity.id
_entity.type
_entity.pdbx_description
1 polymer ?
#
loop_
_entity_poly.entity_id
_entity_poly.type
_entity_poly.pdbx_seq_one_letter_code
_entity_poly.pdbx_strand_id
1 'polypeptide(L)'
;MPHGRTADGGRFARAALLCLLPAAFLALAACGSDTPSMNLGRAEEKVKAYASGALAVLPDKDTVHVAEPLVDKDECEAGAIGSPPKYMPYITYDLRGIPGPKVHGVFEAVRQRLKQDGFSVKHSDDQRLDLSNDANKFTASVVVGQPDTAPDTLYLTVIAPCVKRGASPGASASS
;
A
#
# COMPACT_ATOMS: atom_id res chain seq x y z
N MET A 1 -15.01 5.78 -71.04
CA MET A 1 -14.97 7.16 -71.57
C MET A 1 -16.35 7.46 -72.13
N PRO A 2 -17.00 8.64 -71.93
CA PRO A 2 -16.43 9.97 -71.73
C PRO A 2 -16.99 10.76 -70.51
N HIS A 3 -16.56 12.02 -70.46
CA HIS A 3 -16.54 13.02 -69.38
C HIS A 3 -17.87 13.75 -69.07
N GLY A 4 -17.92 14.37 -67.87
CA GLY A 4 -18.76 15.54 -67.60
C GLY A 4 -18.57 16.14 -66.19
N ARG A 5 -17.71 17.17 -66.08
CA ARG A 5 -17.60 18.14 -64.94
C ARG A 5 -18.85 19.05 -64.90
N THR A 6 -19.28 19.70 -63.81
CA THR A 6 -18.72 20.88 -63.10
C THR A 6 -19.53 21.14 -61.79
N ALA A 7 -18.90 21.47 -60.65
CA ALA A 7 -18.78 22.81 -59.99
C ALA A 7 -20.13 23.55 -59.82
N ASP A 8 -20.57 24.10 -58.68
CA ASP A 8 -20.01 24.98 -57.62
C ASP A 8 -20.92 24.83 -56.37
N GLY A 9 -20.66 25.28 -55.14
CA GLY A 9 -19.76 26.28 -54.58
C GLY A 9 -20.31 26.62 -53.18
N GLY A 10 -19.44 26.98 -52.23
CA GLY A 10 -19.91 27.36 -50.89
C GLY A 10 -18.80 27.47 -49.85
N ARG A 11 -17.96 28.49 -50.00
CA ARG A 11 -16.93 28.89 -49.04
C ARG A 11 -17.56 29.70 -47.90
N PHE A 12 -17.25 29.36 -46.65
CA PHE A 12 -17.09 30.33 -45.56
C PHE A 12 -15.87 29.87 -44.76
N ALA A 13 -14.71 30.50 -44.99
CA ALA A 13 -14.22 31.69 -44.27
C ALA A 13 -13.54 31.31 -42.96
N ARG A 14 -12.21 31.41 -43.00
CA ARG A 14 -11.27 31.32 -41.87
C ARG A 14 -11.53 32.47 -40.89
N ALA A 15 -11.45 32.17 -39.60
CA ALA A 15 -11.01 33.14 -38.59
C ALA A 15 -10.05 32.41 -37.65
N ALA A 16 -8.78 32.76 -37.76
CA ALA A 16 -7.76 32.43 -36.78
C ALA A 16 -7.95 33.31 -35.54
N LEU A 17 -7.71 32.78 -34.34
CA LEU A 17 -7.16 33.59 -33.27
C LEU A 17 -6.37 32.73 -32.28
N LEU A 18 -5.06 33.02 -32.24
CA LEU A 18 -4.15 32.65 -31.17
C LEU A 18 -4.64 33.21 -29.83
N CYS A 19 -4.70 32.38 -28.80
CA CYS A 19 -4.41 32.81 -27.43
C CYS A 19 -3.17 32.06 -26.94
N LEU A 20 -2.05 32.74 -27.13
CA LEU A 20 -0.80 32.57 -26.43
C LEU A 20 -0.98 32.93 -24.94
N LEU A 21 -0.27 32.16 -24.10
CA LEU A 21 0.26 32.48 -22.75
C LEU A 21 -0.71 32.33 -21.56
N PRO A 22 -0.20 32.06 -20.32
CA PRO A 22 1.19 32.11 -19.88
C PRO A 22 1.71 30.86 -19.12
N ALA A 23 3.03 30.73 -19.18
CA ALA A 23 3.94 30.42 -18.08
C ALA A 23 3.50 29.50 -16.93
N ALA A 24 4.35 28.50 -16.71
CA ALA A 24 4.89 28.23 -15.38
C ALA A 24 3.86 27.90 -14.28
N PHE A 25 3.21 26.75 -14.37
CA PHE A 25 2.95 25.99 -13.14
C PHE A 25 4.22 25.23 -12.76
N LEU A 26 5.08 25.99 -12.09
CA LEU A 26 5.83 25.57 -10.91
C LEU A 26 6.48 24.19 -11.00
N ALA A 27 7.73 24.22 -11.48
CA ALA A 27 8.79 23.43 -10.89
C ALA A 27 8.83 23.67 -9.36
N LEU A 28 8.01 22.94 -8.62
CA LEU A 28 8.12 22.75 -7.17
C LEU A 28 7.69 21.32 -6.81
N ALA A 29 8.45 20.35 -7.29
CA ALA A 29 8.77 19.22 -6.43
C ALA A 29 10.29 19.28 -6.27
N ALA A 30 10.71 20.09 -5.31
CA ALA A 30 12.06 20.02 -4.80
C ALA A 30 12.41 18.54 -4.57
N CYS A 31 13.52 18.11 -5.17
CA CYS A 31 14.34 17.07 -4.59
C CYS A 31 14.55 17.41 -3.12
N GLY A 32 13.85 16.70 -2.26
CA GLY A 32 14.01 16.70 -0.82
C GLY A 32 13.49 15.35 -0.39
N SER A 33 14.40 14.45 -0.11
CA SER A 33 14.15 13.09 0.37
C SER A 33 13.52 13.11 1.77
N ASP A 34 12.32 13.65 1.89
CA ASP A 34 11.45 13.42 3.01
C ASP A 34 10.54 12.28 2.62
N THR A 35 10.86 11.08 3.10
CA THR A 35 9.84 10.03 3.24
C THR A 35 8.64 10.71 3.91
N PRO A 36 7.41 10.62 3.35
CA PRO A 36 6.29 11.40 3.87
C PRO A 36 6.23 11.23 5.38
N SER A 37 6.25 12.36 6.10
CA SER A 37 6.44 12.53 7.55
C SER A 37 5.31 11.89 8.37
N MET A 38 5.11 10.60 8.17
CA MET A 38 4.09 9.80 8.85
C MET A 38 4.47 9.71 10.33
N ASN A 39 3.55 10.10 11.18
CA ASN A 39 3.67 9.88 12.62
C ASN A 39 3.18 8.47 12.99
N LEU A 40 3.49 8.05 14.22
CA LEU A 40 3.11 6.74 14.74
C LEU A 40 1.60 6.43 14.59
N GLY A 41 0.72 7.35 14.98
CA GLY A 41 -0.73 7.10 14.90
C GLY A 41 -1.20 6.85 13.46
N ARG A 42 -0.72 7.63 12.49
CA ARG A 42 -1.04 7.42 11.08
C ARG A 42 -0.43 6.13 10.52
N ALA A 43 0.72 5.71 11.03
CA ALA A 43 1.32 4.43 10.67
C ALA A 43 0.48 3.25 11.21
N GLU A 44 0.06 3.30 12.47
CA GLU A 44 -0.84 2.33 13.10
C GLU A 44 -2.18 2.22 12.33
N GLU A 45 -2.78 3.36 11.96
CA GLU A 45 -4.00 3.39 11.14
C GLU A 45 -3.80 2.72 9.78
N LYS A 46 -2.68 3.01 9.10
CA LYS A 46 -2.40 2.42 7.78
C LYS A 46 -2.11 0.92 7.84
N VAL A 47 -1.34 0.48 8.85
CA VAL A 47 -1.12 -0.95 9.09
C VAL A 47 -2.47 -1.66 9.25
N LYS A 48 -3.35 -1.12 10.10
CA LYS A 48 -4.69 -1.67 10.30
C LYS A 48 -5.51 -1.68 9.02
N ALA A 49 -5.47 -0.61 8.23
CA ALA A 49 -6.21 -0.51 6.97
C ALA A 49 -5.74 -1.55 5.94
N TYR A 50 -4.44 -1.70 5.73
CA TYR A 50 -3.88 -2.69 4.81
C TYR A 50 -4.18 -4.12 5.27
N ALA A 51 -3.98 -4.42 6.56
CA ALA A 51 -4.24 -5.74 7.09
C ALA A 51 -5.73 -6.11 7.03
N SER A 52 -6.63 -5.20 7.41
CA SER A 52 -8.08 -5.41 7.31
C SER A 52 -8.54 -5.57 5.86
N GLY A 53 -7.94 -4.81 4.93
CA GLY A 53 -8.20 -4.94 3.50
C GLY A 53 -7.79 -6.32 2.95
N ALA A 54 -6.63 -6.83 3.37
CA ALA A 54 -6.17 -8.17 3.02
C ALA A 54 -7.05 -9.28 3.62
N LEU A 55 -7.51 -9.13 4.87
CA LEU A 55 -8.48 -10.07 5.48
C LEU A 55 -9.82 -10.08 4.75
N ALA A 56 -10.28 -8.92 4.27
CA ALA A 56 -11.58 -8.79 3.63
C ALA A 56 -11.69 -9.58 2.32
N VAL A 57 -10.56 -9.94 1.70
CA VAL A 57 -10.52 -10.70 0.43
C VAL A 57 -10.18 -12.18 0.59
N LEU A 58 -10.06 -12.68 1.82
CA LEU A 58 -9.77 -14.10 2.03
C LEU A 58 -10.86 -14.98 1.40
N PRO A 59 -10.48 -16.01 0.62
CA PRO A 59 -11.43 -17.00 0.13
C PRO A 59 -12.01 -17.80 1.30
N ASP A 60 -13.23 -18.30 1.14
CA ASP A 60 -13.87 -19.23 2.08
C ASP A 60 -13.84 -18.77 3.54
N LYS A 61 -14.33 -17.56 3.81
CA LYS A 61 -14.39 -16.96 5.17
C LYS A 61 -15.10 -17.84 6.20
N ASP A 62 -15.96 -18.75 5.77
CA ASP A 62 -16.66 -19.70 6.64
C ASP A 62 -15.73 -20.83 7.14
N THR A 63 -14.60 -21.06 6.47
CA THR A 63 -13.60 -22.09 6.83
C THR A 63 -12.40 -21.48 7.56
N VAL A 64 -12.04 -20.24 7.24
CA VAL A 64 -10.85 -19.59 7.82
C VAL A 64 -11.20 -18.97 9.18
N HIS A 65 -10.61 -19.52 10.25
CA HIS A 65 -10.71 -18.91 11.57
C HIS A 65 -9.62 -17.84 11.74
N VAL A 66 -10.03 -16.58 11.88
CA VAL A 66 -9.12 -15.47 12.18
C VAL A 66 -9.00 -15.34 13.70
N ALA A 67 -7.81 -15.61 14.25
CA ALA A 67 -7.56 -15.38 15.68
C ALA A 67 -7.50 -13.88 16.00
N GLU A 68 -7.52 -13.54 17.30
CA GLU A 68 -7.28 -12.17 17.75
C GLU A 68 -5.90 -11.70 17.24
N PRO A 69 -5.80 -10.53 16.59
CA PRO A 69 -4.54 -10.06 16.05
C PRO A 69 -3.55 -9.71 17.16
N LEU A 70 -2.28 -10.03 16.92
CA LEU A 70 -1.20 -9.37 17.62
C LEU A 70 -1.01 -7.97 17.03
N VAL A 71 -1.29 -6.95 17.83
CA VAL A 71 -1.06 -5.54 17.50
C VAL A 71 0.06 -5.03 18.40
N ASP A 72 1.20 -4.67 17.83
CA ASP A 72 2.33 -4.19 18.61
C ASP A 72 3.21 -3.23 17.81
N LYS A 73 4.29 -2.75 18.40
CA LYS A 73 5.32 -1.94 17.77
C LYS A 73 6.69 -2.23 18.35
N ASP A 74 7.65 -2.43 17.46
CA ASP A 74 9.04 -2.59 17.86
C ASP A 74 9.76 -1.24 17.86
N GLU A 75 10.68 -1.05 18.80
CA GLU A 75 11.63 0.07 18.75
C GLU A 75 12.71 -0.23 17.71
N CYS A 76 12.82 0.61 16.67
CA CYS A 76 13.73 0.34 15.55
C CYS A 76 15.16 0.79 15.79
N GLU A 77 15.31 1.88 16.52
CA GLU A 77 16.58 2.54 16.78
C GLU A 77 16.50 3.04 18.21
N ALA A 78 17.40 2.54 19.07
CA ALA A 78 17.67 3.21 20.33
C ALA A 78 18.11 4.63 19.99
N GLY A 79 17.26 5.62 20.28
CA GLY A 79 17.54 7.00 19.92
C GLY A 79 18.92 7.40 20.43
N ALA A 80 19.73 8.06 19.60
CA ALA A 80 20.89 8.77 20.10
C ALA A 80 20.46 9.68 21.26
N ILE A 81 21.32 9.91 22.25
CA ILE A 81 21.01 10.74 23.43
C ILE A 81 20.34 12.04 22.96
N GLY A 82 19.08 12.25 23.38
CA GLY A 82 18.27 13.43 23.03
C GLY A 82 17.40 13.32 21.77
N SER A 83 17.41 12.20 21.05
CA SER A 83 16.48 11.94 19.94
C SER A 83 15.25 11.14 20.39
N PRO A 84 14.04 11.49 19.93
CA PRO A 84 12.85 10.71 20.26
C PRO A 84 12.95 9.31 19.63
N PRO A 85 12.51 8.26 20.35
CA PRO A 85 12.52 6.90 19.83
C PRO A 85 11.62 6.78 18.59
N LYS A 86 12.02 5.89 17.68
CA LYS A 86 11.24 5.52 16.50
C LYS A 86 10.64 4.14 16.70
N TYR A 87 9.42 3.97 16.22
CA TYR A 87 8.67 2.73 16.36
C TYR A 87 8.23 2.22 14.99
N MET A 88 8.18 0.90 14.86
CA MET A 88 7.65 0.19 13.70
C MET A 88 6.39 -0.56 14.14
N PRO A 89 5.21 0.05 14.01
CA PRO A 89 3.97 -0.65 14.31
C PRO A 89 3.72 -1.76 13.29
N TYR A 90 3.13 -2.85 13.78
CA TYR A 90 2.73 -3.99 12.96
C TYR A 90 1.45 -4.62 13.47
N ILE A 91 0.82 -5.39 12.58
CA ILE A 91 -0.27 -6.30 12.91
C ILE A 91 0.06 -7.66 12.34
N THR A 92 -0.18 -8.71 13.13
CA THR A 92 -0.15 -10.09 12.67
C THR A 92 -1.49 -10.76 12.95
N TYR A 93 -2.05 -11.42 11.95
CA TYR A 93 -3.20 -12.31 12.08
C TYR A 93 -2.78 -13.75 11.90
N ASP A 94 -3.22 -14.61 12.82
CA ASP A 94 -3.21 -16.06 12.62
C ASP A 94 -4.48 -16.47 11.87
N LEU A 95 -4.32 -16.97 10.66
CA LEU A 95 -5.39 -17.51 9.83
C LEU A 95 -5.36 -19.03 9.93
N ARG A 96 -6.24 -19.62 10.74
CA ARG A 96 -6.23 -21.05 11.07
C ARG A 96 -7.24 -21.83 10.24
N GLY A 97 -7.02 -23.14 10.12
CA GLY A 97 -7.92 -24.05 9.42
C GLY A 97 -7.85 -23.93 7.90
N ILE A 98 -6.75 -23.42 7.34
CA ILE A 98 -6.55 -23.31 5.90
C ILE A 98 -5.94 -24.62 5.39
N PRO A 99 -6.67 -25.44 4.62
CA PRO A 99 -6.13 -26.67 4.07
C PRO A 99 -5.00 -26.35 3.07
N GLY A 100 -3.96 -27.18 3.03
CA GLY A 100 -2.80 -27.00 2.13
C GLY A 100 -3.15 -26.64 0.68
N PRO A 101 -4.10 -27.34 0.01
CA PRO A 101 -4.51 -27.00 -1.36
C PRO A 101 -5.11 -25.60 -1.54
N LYS A 102 -5.58 -24.95 -0.46
CA LYS A 102 -6.17 -23.60 -0.48
C LYS A 102 -5.15 -22.49 -0.21
N VAL A 103 -3.96 -22.81 0.30
CA VAL A 103 -2.92 -21.82 0.64
C VAL A 103 -2.59 -20.92 -0.54
N HIS A 104 -2.40 -21.51 -1.73
CA HIS A 104 -2.10 -20.74 -2.93
C HIS A 104 -3.22 -19.75 -3.30
N GLY A 105 -4.48 -20.14 -3.13
CA GLY A 105 -5.62 -19.26 -3.33
C GLY A 105 -5.64 -18.06 -2.38
N VAL A 106 -5.23 -18.27 -1.12
CA VAL A 106 -5.08 -17.19 -0.14
C VAL A 106 -3.94 -16.24 -0.54
N PHE A 107 -2.79 -16.78 -0.94
CA PHE A 107 -1.66 -15.98 -1.41
C PHE A 107 -2.04 -15.10 -2.60
N GLU A 108 -2.71 -15.65 -3.61
CA GLU A 108 -3.16 -14.88 -4.77
C GLU A 108 -4.17 -13.80 -4.39
N ALA A 109 -5.17 -14.12 -3.56
CA ALA A 109 -6.17 -13.13 -3.13
C ALA A 109 -5.53 -11.94 -2.40
N VAL A 110 -4.65 -12.21 -1.43
CA VAL A 110 -3.92 -11.17 -0.69
C VAL A 110 -2.99 -10.39 -1.63
N ARG A 111 -2.27 -11.08 -2.52
CA ARG A 111 -1.40 -10.44 -3.52
C ARG A 111 -2.17 -9.45 -4.38
N GLN A 112 -3.30 -9.85 -4.95
CA GLN A 112 -4.10 -8.97 -5.83
C GLN A 112 -4.61 -7.75 -5.07
N ARG A 113 -5.11 -7.93 -3.84
CA ARG A 113 -5.60 -6.81 -3.02
C ARG A 113 -4.49 -5.81 -2.69
N LEU A 114 -3.34 -6.29 -2.22
CA LEU A 114 -2.23 -5.41 -1.82
C LEU A 114 -1.56 -4.74 -3.04
N LYS A 115 -1.56 -5.38 -4.21
CA LYS A 115 -1.14 -4.71 -5.46
C LYS A 115 -2.00 -3.48 -5.78
N GLN A 116 -3.30 -3.51 -5.51
CA GLN A 116 -4.18 -2.33 -5.67
C GLN A 116 -3.80 -1.20 -4.71
N ASP A 117 -3.20 -1.52 -3.56
CA ASP A 117 -2.68 -0.56 -2.59
C ASP A 117 -1.23 -0.09 -2.90
N GLY A 118 -0.68 -0.51 -4.06
CA GLY A 118 0.65 -0.12 -4.52
C GLY A 118 1.79 -1.02 -4.03
N PHE A 119 1.50 -2.17 -3.44
CA PHE A 119 2.53 -3.15 -3.08
C PHE A 119 3.05 -3.90 -4.32
N SER A 120 4.33 -4.22 -4.29
CA SER A 120 5.00 -5.08 -5.27
C SER A 120 5.48 -6.35 -4.59
N VAL A 121 5.38 -7.49 -5.29
CA VAL A 121 5.90 -8.77 -4.80
C VAL A 121 7.43 -8.69 -4.78
N LYS A 122 8.03 -9.07 -3.64
CA LYS A 122 9.48 -9.15 -3.45
C LYS A 122 9.95 -10.60 -3.43
N HIS A 123 9.13 -11.49 -2.86
CA HIS A 123 9.36 -12.92 -2.83
C HIS A 123 8.03 -13.67 -2.89
N SER A 124 7.99 -14.81 -3.57
CA SER A 124 6.83 -15.69 -3.55
C SER A 124 7.24 -17.12 -3.86
N ASP A 125 6.90 -18.04 -2.96
CA ASP A 125 7.01 -19.48 -3.14
C ASP A 125 5.79 -20.18 -2.49
N ASP A 126 5.88 -21.50 -2.31
CA ASP A 126 4.80 -22.31 -1.75
C ASP A 126 4.62 -22.15 -0.23
N GLN A 127 5.52 -21.43 0.45
CA GLN A 127 5.54 -21.25 1.90
C GLN A 127 5.43 -19.79 2.31
N ARG A 128 5.73 -18.85 1.42
CA ARG A 128 5.86 -17.44 1.75
C ARG A 128 5.53 -16.55 0.57
N LEU A 129 4.82 -15.47 0.87
CA LEU A 129 4.61 -14.33 0.00
C LEU A 129 5.08 -13.08 0.74
N ASP A 130 6.09 -12.37 0.20
CA ASP A 130 6.53 -11.07 0.71
C ASP A 130 6.22 -9.97 -0.29
N LEU A 131 5.70 -8.86 0.22
CA LEU A 131 5.42 -7.66 -0.56
C LEU A 131 5.99 -6.42 0.12
N SER A 132 6.34 -5.42 -0.70
CA SER A 132 6.75 -4.09 -0.23
C SER A 132 6.09 -3.02 -1.08
N ASN A 133 5.66 -1.94 -0.43
CA ASN A 133 5.24 -0.72 -1.08
C ASN A 133 6.39 0.28 -1.03
N ASP A 134 7.19 0.32 -2.09
CA ASP A 134 8.45 1.10 -2.10
C ASP A 134 8.23 2.61 -1.99
N ALA A 135 7.02 3.11 -2.31
CA ALA A 135 6.65 4.51 -2.23
C ALA A 135 6.47 5.00 -0.79
N ASN A 136 6.02 4.13 0.11
CA ASN A 136 5.76 4.47 1.52
C ASN A 136 6.48 3.56 2.53
N LYS A 137 7.27 2.60 2.05
CA LYS A 137 8.12 1.68 2.81
C LYS A 137 7.37 0.73 3.75
N PHE A 138 6.08 0.50 3.52
CA PHE A 138 5.34 -0.56 4.20
C PHE A 138 5.71 -1.92 3.61
N THR A 139 5.73 -2.95 4.45
CA THR A 139 5.89 -4.34 4.01
C THR A 139 4.70 -5.18 4.48
N ALA A 140 4.46 -6.28 3.77
CA ALA A 140 3.46 -7.26 4.13
C ALA A 140 4.01 -8.65 3.82
N SER A 141 3.66 -9.63 4.63
CA SER A 141 4.01 -11.02 4.37
C SER A 141 2.86 -11.95 4.71
N VAL A 142 2.72 -13.02 3.94
CA VAL A 142 1.91 -14.19 4.28
C VAL A 142 2.84 -15.39 4.36
N VAL A 143 2.89 -16.06 5.51
CA VAL A 143 3.83 -17.17 5.76
C VAL A 143 3.05 -18.39 6.23
N VAL A 144 3.31 -19.55 5.63
CA VAL A 144 2.78 -20.83 6.12
C VAL A 144 3.43 -21.15 7.47
N GLY A 145 2.62 -21.55 8.43
CA GLY A 145 3.10 -21.95 9.74
C GLY A 145 4.05 -23.14 9.63
N GLN A 146 4.90 -23.27 10.66
CA GLN A 146 5.86 -24.37 10.74
C GLN A 146 5.11 -25.70 10.56
N PRO A 147 5.56 -26.57 9.63
CA PRO A 147 4.84 -27.81 9.29
C PRO A 147 4.56 -28.71 10.49
N ASP A 148 5.43 -28.67 11.50
CA ASP A 148 5.37 -29.54 12.67
C ASP A 148 4.49 -29.00 13.81
N THR A 149 4.14 -27.71 13.80
CA THR A 149 3.41 -27.08 14.92
C THR A 149 2.10 -26.42 14.51
N ALA A 150 1.99 -25.90 13.29
CA ALA A 150 0.78 -25.24 12.80
C ALA A 150 0.69 -25.27 11.25
N PRO A 151 0.66 -26.45 10.62
CA PRO A 151 0.72 -26.58 9.15
C PRO A 151 -0.51 -26.03 8.41
N ASP A 152 -1.63 -25.86 9.11
CA ASP A 152 -2.89 -25.31 8.59
C ASP A 152 -3.10 -23.84 8.95
N THR A 153 -2.05 -23.19 9.46
CA THR A 153 -2.07 -21.78 9.86
C THR A 153 -1.25 -20.94 8.89
N LEU A 154 -1.79 -19.80 8.46
CA LEU A 154 -1.03 -18.76 7.77
C LEU A 154 -0.89 -17.55 8.68
N TYR A 155 0.29 -16.94 8.70
CA TYR A 155 0.55 -15.67 9.38
C TYR A 155 0.52 -14.54 8.37
N LEU A 156 -0.50 -13.68 8.45
CA LEU A 156 -0.58 -12.44 7.68
C LEU A 156 -0.04 -11.29 8.53
N THR A 157 1.11 -10.75 8.16
CA THR A 157 1.73 -9.62 8.85
C THR A 157 1.81 -8.40 7.95
N VAL A 158 1.49 -7.22 8.49
CA VAL A 158 1.72 -5.93 7.83
C VAL A 158 2.53 -5.05 8.78
N ILE A 159 3.59 -4.44 8.25
CA ILE A 159 4.57 -3.68 9.01
C ILE A 159 4.73 -2.30 8.37
N ALA A 160 4.70 -1.25 9.20
CA ALA A 160 5.02 0.11 8.78
C ALA A 160 6.54 0.35 8.70
N PRO A 161 7.01 1.40 8.01
CA PRO A 161 8.36 1.88 8.26
C PRO A 161 8.53 2.37 9.69
N CYS A 162 9.79 2.48 10.14
CA CYS A 162 10.14 3.12 11.40
C CYS A 162 9.79 4.60 11.38
N VAL A 163 8.88 5.00 12.25
CA VAL A 163 8.35 6.36 12.34
C VAL A 163 8.59 6.97 13.72
N LYS A 164 8.77 8.29 13.77
CA LYS A 164 8.88 9.00 15.05
C LYS A 164 7.51 9.00 15.74
N ARG A 165 7.53 9.05 17.08
CA ARG A 165 6.35 9.48 17.85
C ARG A 165 6.05 10.93 17.49
N GLY A 166 5.13 11.16 16.54
CA GLY A 166 4.71 12.51 16.19
C GLY A 166 3.78 13.09 17.25
N ALA A 167 3.72 14.41 17.34
CA ALA A 167 2.64 15.07 18.07
C ALA A 167 1.30 14.65 17.44
N SER A 168 0.34 14.23 18.28
CA SER A 168 -1.04 14.09 17.81
C SER A 168 -1.52 15.44 17.28
N PRO A 169 -2.25 15.49 16.16
CA PRO A 169 -2.92 16.71 15.72
C PRO A 169 -3.94 17.08 16.81
N GLY A 170 -3.56 17.98 17.71
CA GLY A 170 -4.33 18.30 18.91
C GLY A 170 -3.53 18.95 20.04
N ALA A 171 -2.19 18.83 20.04
CA ALA A 171 -1.36 19.63 20.93
C ALA A 171 -1.19 21.05 20.37
N SER A 172 -2.22 21.88 20.48
CA SER A 172 -2.06 23.33 20.37
C SER A 172 -1.07 23.76 21.44
N ALA A 173 0.11 24.22 21.01
CA ALA A 173 1.01 24.96 21.86
C ALA A 173 0.35 26.30 22.20
N SER A 174 -0.29 26.38 23.36
CA SER A 174 -0.57 27.65 24.02
C SER A 174 0.66 28.01 24.84
N SER A 175 1.46 28.95 24.32
CA SER A 175 2.40 29.76 25.09
C SER A 175 2.20 31.22 24.72
#